data_AF-A0A942CFL4-F1
#
_entry.id   AF-A0A942CFL4-F1
#
_cell.length_a   1.000
_cell.length_b   1.000
_cell.length_c   1.000
_cell.angle_alpha   90.00
_cell.angle_beta   90.00
_cell.angle_gamma   90.00
#
_symmetry.space_group_name_H-M   'P 1'
#
loop_
_entity.id
_entity.type
_entity.pdbx_description
1 polymer ?
#
loop_
_entity_poly.entity_id
_entity_poly.type
_entity_poly.pdbx_seq_one_letter_code
_entity_poly.pdbx_strand_id
1 'polypeptide(L)'
;MKKAVTKRPAKKAVKRSAVKKRAVPAYSPLYYDLHSLLHTVRHIAAAEDELCSLLEEAKASGEMDKATVRDLRRVLERLPVREFVSEVESVRGMLGRSR
;
A
#
# COMPACT_ATOMS: atom_id res chain seq x y z
N MET A 1 -18.72 8.04 72.88
CA MET A 1 -18.38 7.52 71.53
C MET A 1 -19.45 7.90 70.51
N LYS A 2 -19.27 8.97 69.73
CA LYS A 2 -20.07 9.28 68.52
C LYS A 2 -19.16 10.01 67.50
N LYS A 3 -19.36 9.66 66.23
CA LYS A 3 -18.38 9.64 65.13
C LYS A 3 -18.17 11.01 64.47
N ALA A 4 -16.93 11.25 64.01
CA ALA A 4 -16.56 12.36 63.14
C ALA A 4 -17.20 12.21 61.75
N VAL A 5 -17.86 13.27 61.27
CA VAL A 5 -18.41 13.36 59.91
C VAL A 5 -17.41 14.12 59.04
N THR A 6 -16.66 13.40 58.22
CA THR A 6 -15.77 13.97 57.20
C THR A 6 -16.60 14.42 55.99
N LYS A 7 -16.65 15.73 55.73
CA LYS A 7 -17.22 16.31 54.50
C LYS A 7 -16.29 16.02 53.31
N ARG A 8 -16.75 15.23 52.33
CA ARG A 8 -16.10 15.06 51.02
C ARG A 8 -16.44 16.24 50.10
N PRO A 9 -15.49 16.81 49.34
CA PRO A 9 -15.82 17.81 48.33
C PRO A 9 -16.39 17.15 47.06
N ALA A 10 -17.39 17.81 46.48
CA ALA A 10 -18.06 17.41 45.24
C ALA A 10 -17.08 17.40 44.06
N LYS A 11 -16.91 16.25 43.41
CA LYS A 11 -16.17 16.14 42.15
C LYS A 11 -17.05 16.67 41.01
N LYS A 12 -16.68 17.82 40.45
CA LYS A 12 -17.25 18.34 39.20
C LYS A 12 -17.02 17.33 38.08
N ALA A 13 -18.10 16.85 37.47
CA ALA A 13 -18.04 16.03 36.26
C ALA A 13 -17.56 16.89 35.09
N VAL A 14 -16.34 16.63 34.62
CA VAL A 14 -15.80 17.22 33.40
C VAL A 14 -16.55 16.60 32.22
N LYS A 15 -17.49 17.35 31.63
CA LYS A 15 -18.09 17.00 30.34
C LYS A 15 -17.01 17.11 29.28
N ARG A 16 -16.39 15.97 28.92
CA ARG A 16 -15.54 15.88 27.72
C ARG A 16 -16.45 16.05 26.51
N SER A 17 -16.41 17.23 25.90
CA SER A 17 -17.01 17.50 24.60
C SER A 17 -16.42 16.50 23.59
N ALA A 18 -17.27 15.61 23.08
CA ALA A 18 -16.91 14.67 22.04
C ALA A 18 -16.57 15.48 20.78
N VAL A 19 -15.27 15.55 20.46
CA VAL A 19 -14.79 16.02 19.17
C VAL A 19 -15.41 15.09 18.13
N LYS A 20 -16.41 15.58 17.39
CA LYS A 20 -16.94 14.89 16.22
C LYS A 20 -15.79 14.72 15.23
N LYS A 21 -15.15 13.55 15.27
CA LYS A 21 -14.23 13.12 14.21
C LYS A 21 -15.06 13.15 12.92
N ARG A 22 -14.71 14.06 12.01
CA ARG A 22 -15.25 14.06 10.64
C ARG A 22 -15.11 12.63 10.11
N ALA A 23 -16.22 12.00 9.76
CA ALA A 23 -16.19 10.71 9.09
C ALA A 23 -15.47 10.93 7.76
N VAL A 24 -14.28 10.32 7.62
CA VAL A 24 -13.63 10.21 6.32
C VAL A 24 -14.54 9.32 5.47
N PRO A 25 -14.91 9.72 4.24
CA PRO A 25 -15.70 8.84 3.39
C PRO A 25 -14.89 7.56 3.16
N ALA A 26 -15.46 6.42 3.55
CA ALA A 26 -14.90 5.13 3.19
C ALA A 26 -15.13 4.96 1.69
N TYR A 27 -14.05 4.93 0.92
CA TYR A 27 -14.13 4.63 -0.51
C TYR A 27 -14.59 3.17 -0.71
N SER A 28 -15.14 2.86 -1.88
CA SER A 28 -15.57 1.49 -2.18
C SER A 28 -14.36 0.54 -2.20
N PRO A 29 -14.53 -0.75 -1.90
CA PRO A 29 -13.43 -1.72 -1.99
C PRO A 29 -12.79 -1.75 -3.40
N LEU A 30 -13.59 -1.52 -4.45
CA LEU A 30 -13.10 -1.42 -5.83
C LEU A 30 -12.12 -0.26 -6.03
N TYR A 31 -12.34 0.87 -5.35
CA TYR A 31 -11.42 2.01 -5.43
C TYR A 31 -10.04 1.64 -4.87
N TYR A 32 -10.00 0.96 -3.72
CA TYR A 32 -8.74 0.54 -3.11
C TYR A 32 -8.03 -0.52 -3.96
N ASP A 33 -8.75 -1.52 -4.48
CA ASP A 33 -8.18 -2.54 -5.34
C ASP A 33 -7.62 -1.95 -6.65
N LEU A 34 -8.34 -1.02 -7.28
CA LEU A 34 -7.84 -0.28 -8.44
C LEU A 34 -6.61 0.56 -8.09
N HIS A 35 -6.60 1.21 -6.94
CA HIS A 35 -5.47 2.02 -6.50
C HIS A 35 -4.22 1.16 -6.28
N SER A 36 -4.36 0.01 -5.63
CA SER A 36 -3.27 -0.97 -5.45
C SER A 36 -2.77 -1.48 -6.79
N LEU A 37 -3.67 -1.89 -7.70
CA LEU A 37 -3.31 -2.34 -9.05
C LEU A 37 -2.50 -1.29 -9.81
N LEU A 38 -2.94 -0.02 -9.78
CA LEU A 38 -2.22 1.07 -10.44
C LEU A 38 -0.84 1.33 -9.81
N HIS A 39 -0.73 1.18 -8.49
CA HIS A 39 0.54 1.29 -7.80
C HIS A 39 1.50 0.16 -8.24
N THR A 40 1.03 -1.07 -8.31
CA THR A 40 1.80 -2.23 -8.79
C THR A 40 2.23 -2.07 -10.25
N VAL A 41 1.35 -1.59 -11.12
CA VAL A 41 1.68 -1.29 -12.52
C VAL A 41 2.80 -0.24 -12.63
N ARG A 42 2.78 0.81 -11.80
CA ARG A 42 3.86 1.81 -11.77
C ARG A 42 5.20 1.20 -11.35
N HIS A 43 5.20 0.28 -10.39
CA HIS A 43 6.40 -0.44 -10.00
C HIS A 43 6.95 -1.31 -11.13
N ILE A 44 6.08 -1.99 -11.87
CA ILE A 44 6.48 -2.80 -13.03
C ILE A 44 7.05 -1.91 -14.15
N ALA A 45 6.43 -0.76 -14.43
CA ALA A 45 6.93 0.18 -15.43
C ALA A 45 8.33 0.71 -15.07
N ALA A 46 8.56 1.11 -13.82
CA ALA A 46 9.88 1.56 -13.39
C ALA A 46 10.95 0.46 -13.49
N ALA A 47 10.58 -0.80 -13.24
CA ALA A 47 11.49 -1.92 -13.43
C ALA A 47 11.76 -2.21 -14.92
N GLU A 48 10.78 -1.98 -15.80
CA GLU A 48 10.96 -2.10 -17.25
C GLU A 48 11.96 -1.06 -17.79
N ASP A 49 11.86 0.20 -17.35
CA ASP A 49 12.85 1.24 -17.67
C ASP A 49 14.28 0.83 -17.25
N GLU A 50 14.43 0.23 -16.06
CA GLU A 50 15.72 -0.24 -15.54
C GLU A 50 16.27 -1.43 -16.36
N LEU A 51 15.40 -2.39 -16.73
CA LEU A 51 15.78 -3.52 -17.59
C LEU A 51 16.23 -3.04 -18.97
N CYS A 52 15.50 -2.09 -19.57
CA CYS A 52 15.85 -1.51 -20.86
C CYS A 52 17.22 -0.82 -20.82
N SER A 53 17.49 -0.04 -19.76
CA SER A 53 18.79 0.61 -19.55
C SER A 53 19.94 -0.42 -19.47
N LEU A 54 19.76 -1.49 -18.69
CA LEU A 54 20.76 -2.56 -18.55
C LEU A 54 21.02 -3.29 -19.88
N LEU A 55 19.97 -3.48 -20.71
CA LEU A 55 20.11 -4.09 -22.03
C LEU A 55 20.84 -3.17 -23.01
N GLU A 56 20.62 -1.86 -22.94
CA GLU A 56 21.36 -0.89 -23.75
C GLU A 56 22.84 -0.85 -23.39
N GLU A 57 23.19 -0.93 -22.10
CA GLU A 57 24.58 -1.02 -21.63
C GLU A 57 25.27 -2.31 -22.13
N ALA A 58 24.57 -3.45 -22.05
CA ALA A 58 25.07 -4.72 -22.59
C ALA A 58 25.28 -4.64 -24.12
N LYS A 59 24.37 -3.97 -24.83
CA LYS A 59 24.49 -3.76 -26.28
C LYS A 59 25.67 -2.85 -26.62
N ALA A 60 25.89 -1.79 -25.84
CA ALA A 60 27.00 -0.85 -26.06
C ALA A 60 28.37 -1.47 -25.77
N SER A 61 28.46 -2.33 -24.76
CA SER A 61 29.69 -3.07 -24.42
C SER A 61 29.96 -4.26 -25.35
N GLY A 62 28.93 -4.79 -26.03
CA GLY A 62 29.02 -5.92 -26.94
C GLY A 62 29.04 -7.29 -26.25
N GLU A 63 29.03 -7.33 -24.92
CA GLU A 63 29.00 -8.54 -24.11
C GLU A 63 28.09 -8.36 -22.89
N MET A 64 27.42 -9.43 -22.47
CA MET A 64 26.72 -9.47 -21.18
C MET A 64 27.71 -9.85 -20.09
N ASP A 65 28.24 -8.85 -19.39
CA ASP A 65 29.15 -9.11 -18.28
C ASP A 65 28.40 -9.71 -17.05
N LYS A 66 29.18 -10.24 -16.10
CA LYS A 66 28.60 -10.87 -14.89
C LYS A 66 27.86 -9.86 -14.00
N ALA A 67 28.21 -8.58 -14.06
CA ALA A 67 27.59 -7.54 -13.25
C ALA A 67 26.18 -7.24 -13.77
N THR A 68 26.04 -6.95 -15.06
CA THR A 68 24.76 -6.75 -15.74
C THR A 68 23.84 -7.97 -15.58
N VAL A 69 24.36 -9.19 -15.73
CA VAL A 69 23.55 -10.41 -15.49
C VAL A 69 23.02 -10.48 -14.05
N ARG A 70 23.85 -10.14 -13.06
CA ARG A 70 23.44 -10.10 -11.64
C ARG A 70 22.40 -9.02 -11.41
N ASP A 71 22.57 -7.86 -12.02
CA ASP A 71 21.68 -6.72 -11.80
C ASP A 71 20.33 -6.94 -12.52
N LEU A 72 20.32 -7.52 -13.73
CA LEU A 72 19.10 -8.01 -14.39
C LEU A 72 18.32 -8.98 -13.50
N ARG A 73 19.00 -9.97 -12.89
CA ARG A 73 18.36 -10.91 -11.96
C ARG A 73 17.73 -10.20 -10.77
N ARG A 74 18.41 -9.22 -10.18
CA ARG A 74 17.90 -8.44 -9.05
C ARG A 74 16.64 -7.66 -9.42
N VAL A 75 16.60 -7.06 -10.61
CA VAL A 75 15.40 -6.34 -11.08
C VAL A 75 14.24 -7.31 -11.27
N LEU A 76 14.48 -8.45 -11.93
CA LEU A 76 13.46 -9.49 -12.14
C LEU A 76 12.91 -10.07 -10.83
N GLU A 77 13.77 -10.28 -9.82
CA GLU A 77 13.36 -10.78 -8.50
C GLU A 77 12.49 -9.78 -7.72
N ARG A 78 12.61 -8.48 -8.01
CA ARG A 78 11.84 -7.42 -7.35
C ARG A 78 10.49 -7.14 -8.00
N LEU A 79 10.19 -7.77 -9.15
CA LEU A 79 8.93 -7.56 -9.85
C LEU A 79 7.75 -8.12 -9.02
N PRO A 80 6.72 -7.32 -8.72
CA PRO A 80 5.55 -7.73 -7.94
C PRO A 80 4.55 -8.53 -8.81
N VAL A 81 5.01 -9.62 -9.42
CA VAL A 81 4.22 -10.40 -10.40
C VAL A 81 3.02 -11.07 -9.72
N ARG A 82 3.19 -11.58 -8.50
CA ARG A 82 2.13 -12.28 -7.78
C ARG A 82 1.03 -11.32 -7.36
N GLU A 83 1.43 -10.16 -6.85
CA GLU A 83 0.56 -9.06 -6.46
C GLU A 83 -0.23 -8.57 -7.67
N PHE A 84 0.45 -8.33 -8.80
CA PHE A 84 -0.20 -7.89 -10.03
C PHE A 84 -1.29 -8.87 -10.50
N VAL A 85 -0.97 -10.18 -10.56
CA VAL A 85 -1.95 -11.20 -10.96
C VAL A 85 -3.14 -11.21 -10.00
N SER A 86 -2.87 -11.23 -8.68
CA SER A 86 -3.92 -11.24 -7.66
C SER A 86 -4.82 -10.00 -7.72
N GLU A 87 -4.25 -8.82 -7.94
CA GLU A 87 -4.97 -7.54 -8.01
C GLU A 87 -5.82 -7.45 -9.27
N VAL A 88 -5.30 -7.89 -10.42
CA VAL A 88 -6.07 -7.99 -11.67
C VAL A 88 -7.26 -8.94 -11.50
N GLU A 89 -7.05 -10.11 -10.90
CA GLU A 89 -8.13 -11.07 -10.63
C GLU A 89 -9.18 -10.49 -9.68
N SER A 90 -8.77 -9.80 -8.60
CA SER A 90 -9.68 -9.13 -7.67
C SER A 90 -10.56 -8.11 -8.40
N VAL A 91 -9.95 -7.19 -9.14
CA VAL A 91 -10.66 -6.14 -9.88
C VAL A 91 -11.61 -6.75 -10.91
N ARG A 92 -11.18 -7.76 -11.68
CA ARG A 92 -12.06 -8.46 -12.64
C ARG A 92 -13.25 -9.12 -11.95
N GLY A 93 -13.01 -9.78 -10.81
CA GLY A 93 -14.06 -10.40 -10.01
C GLY A 93 -15.06 -9.39 -9.44
N MET A 94 -14.61 -8.19 -9.08
CA MET A 94 -15.50 -7.11 -8.62
C MET A 94 -16.33 -6.52 -9.76
N LEU A 95 -15.74 -6.33 -10.94
CA LEU A 95 -16.44 -5.80 -12.11
C LEU A 95 -17.42 -6.81 -12.73
N GLY A 96 -17.09 -8.12 -12.67
CA GLY A 96 -17.93 -9.19 -13.19
C GLY A 96 -19.15 -9.51 -12.32
N ARG A 97 -19.14 -9.15 -11.03
CA ARG A 97 -20.25 -9.36 -10.07
C ARG A 97 -21.36 -8.31 -10.16
N SER A 98 -21.20 -7.29 -11.00
CA SER A 98 -22.18 -6.20 -11.17
C SER A 98 -23.18 -6.43 -12.31
N ARG A 99 -23.41 -7.69 -12.72
CA ARG A 99 -24.43 -8.07 -13.72
C ARG A 99 -25.48 -8.98 -13.12
#